data_AF-A0A5C6TQZ4-F1
#
_entry.id   AF-A0A5C6TQZ4-F1
#
_cell.length_a   1.000
_cell.length_b   1.000
_cell.length_c   1.000
_cell.angle_alpha   90.00
_cell.angle_beta   90.00
_cell.angle_gamma   90.00
#
_symmetry.space_group_name_H-M   'P 1'
#
loop_
_entity.id
_entity.type
_entity.pdbx_description
1 polymer ?
#
loop_
_entity_poly.entity_id
_entity_poly.type
_entity_poly.pdbx_seq_one_letter_code
_entity_poly.pdbx_strand_id
1 'polypeptide(L)' 'MRAPPSSCNAGAVAAPWATALPRLWRDEVVEQASHCDFESPTDWMCRVACGDEDPARQQRVRQGLLDAAARWLP' A
#
# COMPACT_ATOMS: atom_id res chain seq x y z
N MET A 1 4.73 -1.53 -3.49
CA MET A 1 4.45 -0.41 -2.57
C MET A 1 4.02 -0.98 -1.23
N ARG A 2 4.36 -0.30 -0.14
CA ARG A 2 4.08 -0.74 1.23
C ARG A 2 3.96 0.45 2.17
N ALA A 3 3.44 0.22 3.36
CA ALA A 3 3.32 1.23 4.41
C ALA A 3 4.40 1.02 5.51
N PRO A 4 4.70 2.03 6.33
CA PRO A 4 5.56 1.88 7.51
C PRO A 4 5.02 0.83 8.49
N PRO A 5 5.88 0.19 9.32
CA PRO A 5 5.42 -0.75 10.33
C PRO A 5 4.51 -0.07 11.36
N SER A 6 3.33 -0.63 11.58
CA SER A 6 2.36 -0.21 12.60
C SER A 6 1.41 -1.37 12.90
N SER A 7 0.58 -1.27 13.95
CA SER A 7 -0.50 -2.24 14.20
C SER A 7 -1.46 -2.32 13.00
N CYS A 8 -1.82 -1.17 12.44
CA CYS A 8 -2.65 -1.06 11.24
C CYS A 8 -2.00 -1.64 9.99
N ASN A 9 -0.68 -1.81 9.94
CA ASN A 9 0.03 -2.39 8.80
C ASN A 9 0.57 -3.79 9.11
N ALA A 10 -0.01 -4.47 10.12
CA ALA A 10 0.43 -5.78 10.59
C ALA A 10 1.95 -5.87 10.81
N GLY A 11 2.56 -4.82 11.37
CA GLY A 11 4.00 -4.74 11.61
C GLY A 11 4.87 -4.77 10.35
N ALA A 12 4.32 -4.46 9.18
CA ALA A 12 4.98 -4.56 7.88
C ALA A 12 5.54 -5.97 7.57
N VAL A 13 4.79 -7.03 7.93
CA VAL A 13 5.17 -8.45 7.68
C VAL A 13 5.48 -8.77 6.22
N ALA A 14 4.99 -7.98 5.27
CA ALA A 14 5.28 -8.14 3.85
C ALA A 14 6.65 -7.56 3.41
N ALA A 15 7.35 -6.80 4.26
CA ALA A 15 8.62 -6.16 3.90
C ALA A 15 9.69 -7.11 3.33
N PRO A 16 9.85 -8.36 3.80
CA PRO A 16 10.82 -9.30 3.23
C PRO A 16 10.56 -9.68 1.76
N TRP A 17 9.36 -9.44 1.23
CA TRP A 17 9.05 -9.71 -0.18
C TRP A 17 9.84 -8.80 -1.12
N ALA A 18 10.24 -7.61 -0.66
CA ALA A 18 11.05 -6.68 -1.43
C ALA A 18 12.38 -7.29 -1.88
N THR A 19 12.95 -8.19 -1.07
CA THR A 19 14.20 -8.91 -1.37
C THR A 19 13.96 -10.29 -2.00
N ALA A 20 12.75 -10.85 -1.87
CA ALA A 20 12.43 -12.19 -2.35
C ALA A 20 12.00 -12.26 -3.82
N LEU A 21 11.68 -11.11 -4.45
CA LEU A 21 11.14 -11.04 -5.81
C LEU A 21 12.20 -10.50 -6.80
N PRO A 22 12.88 -11.36 -7.60
CA PRO A 22 14.01 -10.95 -8.44
C PRO A 22 13.64 -9.98 -9.57
N ARG A 23 12.35 -9.96 -9.94
CA ARG A 23 11.81 -9.08 -10.99
C ARG A 23 10.93 -7.97 -10.40
N LEU A 24 11.08 -7.67 -9.10
CA LEU A 24 10.37 -6.56 -8.50
C LEU A 24 10.78 -5.26 -9.19
N TRP A 25 9.81 -4.63 -9.84
CA TRP A 25 10.07 -3.39 -10.58
C TRP A 25 10.29 -2.20 -9.65
N ARG A 26 9.55 -2.12 -8.54
CA ARG A 26 9.60 -1.00 -7.60
C ARG A 26 9.23 -1.46 -6.19
N ASP A 27 10.07 -1.12 -5.22
CA ASP A 27 9.69 -1.07 -3.80
C ASP A 27 9.64 0.39 -3.35
N GLU A 28 8.54 0.77 -2.72
CA GLU A 28 8.31 2.14 -2.26
C GLU A 28 7.49 2.08 -0.97
N VAL A 29 7.94 2.86 0.02
CA VAL A 29 7.18 3.11 1.23
C VAL A 29 6.34 4.36 1.03
N VAL A 30 5.02 4.25 1.20
CA VAL A 30 4.12 5.40 1.28
C VAL A 30 4.11 5.85 2.73
N GLU A 31 4.91 6.88 3.03
CA GLU A 31 5.02 7.40 4.39
C GLU A 31 3.65 7.81 4.95
N GLN A 32 3.49 7.62 6.26
CA GLN A 32 2.25 7.88 7.00
C GLN A 32 1.03 7.05 6.57
N ALA A 33 1.20 6.09 5.66
CA ALA A 33 0.08 5.29 5.21
C ALA A 33 -0.36 4.23 6.25
N SER A 34 -1.66 3.97 6.31
CA SER A 34 -2.24 2.77 6.93
C SER A 34 -2.73 1.80 5.85
N HIS A 35 -3.17 0.59 6.20
CA HIS A 35 -3.75 -0.33 5.23
C HIS A 35 -5.01 0.24 4.55
N CYS A 36 -5.73 1.14 5.23
CA CYS A 36 -6.91 1.80 4.69
C CYS A 36 -6.56 2.68 3.46
N ASP A 37 -5.33 3.22 3.38
CA ASP A 37 -4.85 3.96 2.20
C ASP A 37 -4.61 3.05 0.97
N PHE A 38 -4.55 1.74 1.16
CA PHE A 38 -4.40 0.74 0.10
C PHE A 38 -5.74 0.11 -0.33
N GLU A 39 -6.81 0.36 0.43
CA GLU A 39 -8.17 -0.09 0.15
C GLU A 39 -8.95 1.03 -0.53
N SER A 40 -9.74 0.69 -1.57
CA SER A 40 -10.61 1.65 -2.25
C SER A 40 -11.85 0.93 -2.77
N PRO A 41 -13.02 1.07 -2.10
CA PRO A 41 -13.29 1.86 -0.90
C PRO A 41 -12.75 1.20 0.38
N THR A 42 -12.62 1.96 1.47
CA THR A 42 -12.42 1.41 2.81
C THR A 42 -13.73 1.39 3.61
N ASP A 43 -13.85 0.46 4.56
CA ASP A 43 -15.04 0.32 5.37
C ASP A 43 -14.98 1.15 6.67
N TRP A 44 -16.09 1.16 7.41
CA TRP A 44 -16.18 1.92 8.66
C TRP A 44 -15.30 1.35 9.77
N MET A 45 -14.99 0.05 9.73
CA MET A 45 -14.15 -0.61 10.72
C MET A 45 -12.70 -0.13 10.59
N CYS A 46 -12.22 0.05 9.36
CA CYS A 46 -10.91 0.61 9.05
C CYS A 46 -10.77 2.02 9.65
N ARG A 47 -11.76 2.89 9.42
CA ARG A 47 -11.77 4.27 9.93
C ARG A 47 -11.72 4.36 11.46
N VAL A 48 -12.44 3.47 12.14
CA VAL A 48 -12.45 3.43 13.61
C VAL A 48 -11.13 2.89 14.18
N ALA A 49 -10.55 1.86 13.55
CA ALA A 49 -9.35 1.21 14.07
C ALA A 49 -8.05 1.98 13.73
N CYS A 50 -8.02 2.62 12.57
CA CYS A 50 -6.79 3.12 11.95
C CYS A 50 -6.87 4.58 11.48
N GLY A 51 -8.03 5.23 11.65
CA GLY A 51 -8.28 6.58 11.15
C GLY A 51 -8.73 6.59 9.69
N ASP A 52 -9.07 7.78 9.22
CA ASP A 52 -9.50 7.98 7.84
C ASP A 52 -8.35 7.75 6.84
N GLU A 53 -8.70 7.26 5.66
CA GLU A 53 -7.83 7.29 4.50
C GLU A 53 -7.48 8.72 4.11
N ASP A 54 -6.33 8.89 3.46
CA ASP A 54 -5.94 10.15 2.83
C ASP A 54 -6.08 10.01 1.31
N PRO A 55 -6.93 10.85 0.67
CA PRO A 55 -7.15 10.78 -0.77
C PRO A 55 -5.88 10.92 -1.61
N ALA A 56 -4.88 11.69 -1.15
CA ALA A 56 -3.62 11.84 -1.87
C ALA A 56 -2.75 10.58 -1.75
N ARG A 57 -2.72 9.93 -0.58
CA ARG A 57 -2.03 8.64 -0.42
C ARG A 57 -2.72 7.53 -1.23
N GLN A 58 -4.05 7.46 -1.18
CA GLN A 58 -4.82 6.54 -2.02
C GLN A 58 -4.56 6.74 -3.51
N GLN A 59 -4.53 7.98 -3.99
CA GLN A 59 -4.24 8.25 -5.40
C GLN A 59 -2.82 7.82 -5.78
N ARG A 60 -1.83 7.98 -4.89
CA ARG A 60 -0.46 7.47 -5.09
C ARG A 60 -0.43 5.94 -5.18
N VAL A 61 -1.15 5.25 -4.28
CA VAL A 61 -1.27 3.79 -4.31
C VAL A 61 -1.97 3.32 -5.59
N ARG A 62 -3.07 3.98 -5.97
CA ARG A 62 -3.78 3.68 -7.21
C ARG A 62 -2.88 3.82 -8.44
N GLN A 63 -2.14 4.93 -8.54
CA GLN A 63 -1.24 5.16 -9.67
C GLN A 63 -0.15 4.09 -9.74
N GLY A 64 0.50 3.75 -8.62
CA GLY A 64 1.56 2.74 -8.64
C GLY A 64 1.04 1.33 -8.99
N LEU A 65 -0.20 0.99 -8.65
CA LEU A 65 -0.85 -0.25 -9.08
C LEU A 65 -1.12 -0.23 -10.60
N LEU A 66 -1.63 0.88 -11.14
CA LEU A 66 -1.88 1.02 -12.57
C LEU A 66 -0.58 0.96 -13.39
N ASP A 67 0.48 1.62 -12.92
CA ASP A 67 1.79 1.56 -13.60
C ASP A 67 2.36 0.14 -13.59
N ALA A 68 2.18 -0.60 -12.49
CA ALA A 68 2.62 -1.99 -12.38
C ALA A 68 1.81 -2.89 -13.33
N ALA A 69 0.48 -2.70 -13.39
CA ALA A 69 -0.39 -3.43 -14.30
C ALA A 69 -0.05 -3.15 -15.77
N ALA A 70 0.15 -1.88 -16.14
CA ALA A 70 0.52 -1.48 -17.50
C ALA A 70 1.88 -2.06 -17.95
N ARG A 71 2.77 -2.36 -17.02
CA ARG A 71 4.06 -3.02 -17.31
C ARG A 71 3.96 -4.54 -17.39
N TRP A 72 3.02 -5.13 -16.67
CA TRP A 72 2.85 -6.57 -16.63
C TRP A 72 1.98 -7.08 -17.77
N LEU A 73 0.94 -6.33 -18.13
CA LEU A 73 0.08 -6.64 -19.26
C LEU A 73 0.80 -6.27 -20.58
N PRO A 74 0.70 -7.13 -21.62
CA PRO A 74 1.36 -6.93 -22.90
C PRO A 74 0.75 -5.78 -23.73
#